data_AF-A0A6P8CAP0-F1
#
_entry.id   AF-A0A6P8CAP0-F1
#
_cell.length_a   1.000
_cell.length_b   1.000
_cell.length_c   1.000
_cell.angle_alpha   90.00
_cell.angle_beta   90.00
_cell.angle_gamma   90.00
#
_symmetry.space_group_name_H-M   'P 1'
#
loop_
_entity.id
_entity.type
_entity.pdbx_description
1 polymer ?
#
loop_
_entity_poly.entity_id
_entity_poly.type
_entity_poly.pdbx_seq_one_letter_code
_entity_poly.pdbx_strand_id
1 'polypeptide(L)'
;MSRHGNSRRNDNQSRDAQLMRIYLALEIAAAEEDVPRNIPCRTSRLQGRYYIEEVLGNDTRCYENFRMNPHVFHNLCDTLRANCGIRNSRNGMTVEEMVGMFLMVVAHSTRLAVVAERFQHSKETVSRVIKVIAHGIHSLSSMYIRRRNADVQPEIQSCRKWYPFFQNCIGAIDGTHVCACVPSSVRGAYRDRNNEITQNVLAACSHDMMFTYVVTGWEGSAHDSRILSDAATLELFPAPYGE
;
A
#
# COMPACT_ATOMS: atom_id res chain seq x y z
N MET A 1 91.90 -9.90 -2.15
CA MET A 1 90.97 -8.94 -1.51
C MET A 1 89.76 -8.79 -2.41
N SER A 2 88.67 -9.50 -2.11
CA SER A 2 87.51 -9.63 -3.01
C SER A 2 86.48 -8.52 -2.74
N ARG A 3 86.04 -7.88 -3.82
CA ARG A 3 85.10 -6.74 -3.85
C ARG A 3 83.73 -7.15 -3.31
N HIS A 4 83.19 -6.42 -2.34
CA HIS A 4 81.80 -6.51 -1.92
C HIS A 4 81.22 -5.11 -1.74
N GLY A 5 80.08 -4.86 -2.39
CA GLY A 5 79.20 -3.74 -2.07
C GLY A 5 79.04 -2.71 -3.18
N ASN A 6 78.17 -2.99 -4.17
CA ASN A 6 77.40 -1.91 -4.80
C ASN A 6 76.12 -2.33 -5.54
N SER A 7 75.74 -3.62 -5.57
CA SER A 7 74.55 -4.06 -6.32
C SER A 7 73.21 -3.71 -5.65
N ARG A 8 73.16 -3.58 -4.32
CA ARG A 8 71.88 -3.46 -3.57
C ARG A 8 71.21 -2.08 -3.61
N ARG A 9 71.94 -1.01 -3.95
CA ARG A 9 71.39 0.36 -3.95
C ARG A 9 70.62 0.71 -5.22
N ASN A 10 71.06 0.25 -6.39
CA ASN A 10 70.38 0.51 -7.67
C ASN A 10 69.08 -0.29 -7.84
N ASP A 11 69.03 -1.52 -7.32
CA ASP A 11 67.83 -2.37 -7.42
C ASP A 11 66.66 -1.82 -6.58
N ASN A 12 66.94 -1.24 -5.40
CA ASN A 12 65.91 -0.62 -4.57
C ASN A 12 65.34 0.65 -5.22
N GLN A 13 66.19 1.47 -5.84
CA GLN A 13 65.74 2.71 -6.50
C GLN A 13 64.89 2.44 -7.75
N SER A 14 65.18 1.35 -8.47
CA SER A 14 64.36 0.84 -9.57
C SER A 14 63.01 0.28 -9.08
N ARG A 15 63.03 -0.51 -7.99
CA ARG A 15 61.81 -1.03 -7.35
C ARG A 15 60.90 0.07 -6.81
N ASP A 16 61.47 1.11 -6.20
CA ASP A 16 60.70 2.24 -5.66
C ASP A 16 60.05 3.05 -6.79
N ALA A 17 60.76 3.25 -7.91
CA ALA A 17 60.19 3.87 -9.10
C ALA A 17 59.07 3.02 -9.73
N GLN A 18 59.21 1.69 -9.67
CA GLN A 18 58.20 0.76 -10.16
C GLN A 18 56.97 0.71 -9.24
N LEU A 19 57.16 0.74 -7.92
CA LEU A 19 56.07 0.89 -6.95
C LEU A 19 55.34 2.22 -7.12
N MET A 20 56.05 3.33 -7.31
CA MET A 20 55.44 4.64 -7.56
C MET A 20 54.56 4.64 -8.81
N ARG A 21 55.00 3.98 -9.89
CA ARG A 21 54.20 3.83 -11.11
C ARG A 21 52.97 2.95 -10.90
N ILE A 22 53.07 1.90 -10.10
CA ILE A 22 51.93 1.04 -9.74
C ILE A 22 50.93 1.82 -8.89
N TYR A 23 51.39 2.57 -7.89
CA TYR A 23 50.53 3.44 -7.08
C TYR A 23 49.83 4.50 -7.92
N LEU A 24 50.56 5.18 -8.81
CA LEU A 24 49.98 6.16 -9.71
C LEU A 24 48.96 5.52 -10.68
N ALA A 25 49.24 4.33 -11.21
CA ALA A 25 48.31 3.61 -12.06
C ALA A 25 47.05 3.15 -11.30
N LEU A 26 47.19 2.77 -10.03
CA LEU A 26 46.06 2.44 -9.15
C LEU A 26 45.24 3.68 -8.80
N GLU A 27 45.86 4.83 -8.54
CA GLU A 27 45.16 6.10 -8.32
C GLU A 27 44.42 6.57 -9.59
N ILE A 28 45.03 6.45 -10.76
CA ILE A 28 44.38 6.78 -12.04
C ILE A 28 43.22 5.83 -12.31
N ALA A 29 43.40 4.52 -12.11
CA ALA A 29 42.32 3.54 -12.27
C ALA A 29 41.18 3.76 -11.26
N ALA A 30 41.49 4.14 -10.02
CA ALA A 30 40.49 4.49 -9.00
C ALA A 30 39.80 5.84 -9.28
N ALA A 31 40.46 6.76 -9.99
CA ALA A 31 39.87 8.01 -10.46
C ALA A 31 39.04 7.83 -11.75
N GLU A 32 39.35 6.80 -12.56
CA GLU A 32 38.59 6.37 -13.75
C GLU A 32 37.41 5.44 -13.42
N GLU A 33 37.28 4.96 -12.18
CA GLU A 33 36.01 4.46 -11.65
C GLU A 33 35.03 5.64 -11.57
N ASP A 34 34.43 5.96 -12.72
CA ASP A 34 33.27 6.83 -12.86
C ASP A 34 32.18 6.23 -11.96
N VAL A 35 32.13 6.69 -10.69
CA VAL A 35 31.03 6.41 -9.78
C VAL A 35 29.79 6.76 -10.57
N PRO A 36 28.92 5.78 -10.93
CA PRO A 36 27.84 6.06 -11.87
C PRO A 36 27.02 7.21 -11.30
N ARG A 37 27.11 8.38 -11.93
CA ARG A 37 26.23 9.49 -11.54
C ARG A 37 24.83 8.94 -11.69
N ASN A 38 24.02 9.07 -10.65
CA ASN A 38 22.63 8.62 -10.67
C ASN A 38 21.91 9.33 -11.84
N ILE A 39 21.86 8.67 -13.00
CA ILE A 39 21.25 9.24 -14.21
C ILE A 39 19.75 9.33 -13.91
N PRO A 40 19.16 10.53 -13.90
CA PRO A 40 17.74 10.67 -13.64
C PRO A 40 16.92 9.89 -14.68
N CYS A 41 16.18 8.87 -14.24
CA CYS A 41 15.44 7.96 -15.12
C CYS A 41 13.95 8.29 -15.28
N ARG A 42 13.41 9.18 -14.44
CA ARG A 42 11.98 9.56 -14.41
C ARG A 42 11.80 11.03 -14.70
N THR A 43 12.12 11.40 -15.94
CA THR A 43 12.22 12.79 -16.40
C THR A 43 11.20 13.13 -17.48
N SER A 44 10.16 12.30 -17.66
CA SER A 44 9.12 12.59 -18.65
C SER A 44 8.40 13.91 -18.35
N ARG A 45 8.00 14.60 -19.41
CA ARG A 45 7.19 15.82 -19.33
C ARG A 45 5.76 15.53 -18.86
N LEU A 46 5.28 14.30 -19.06
CA LEU A 46 3.97 13.83 -18.60
C LEU A 46 4.03 13.49 -17.12
N GLN A 47 4.02 14.52 -16.28
CA GLN A 47 4.03 14.38 -14.83
C GLN A 47 2.69 13.80 -14.31
N GLY A 48 2.75 13.16 -13.14
CA GLY A 48 1.58 12.53 -12.52
C GLY A 48 0.38 13.48 -12.34
N ARG A 49 0.61 14.75 -12.01
CA ARG A 49 -0.47 15.76 -11.89
C ARG A 49 -1.32 15.91 -13.16
N TYR A 50 -0.69 15.88 -14.35
CA TYR A 50 -1.43 16.04 -15.61
C TYR A 50 -2.20 14.76 -15.94
N TYR A 51 -1.64 13.60 -15.60
CA TYR A 51 -2.34 12.33 -15.72
C TYR A 51 -3.60 12.30 -14.83
N ILE A 52 -3.51 12.82 -13.60
CA ILE A 52 -4.68 12.97 -12.72
C ILE A 52 -5.74 13.85 -13.36
N GLU A 53 -5.38 15.06 -13.82
CA GLU A 53 -6.32 15.98 -14.47
C GLU A 53 -7.03 15.32 -15.67
N GLU A 54 -6.27 14.59 -16.49
CA GLU A 54 -6.79 13.90 -17.67
C GLU A 54 -7.77 12.76 -17.30
N VAL A 55 -7.46 11.97 -16.26
CA VAL A 55 -8.30 10.85 -15.82
C VAL A 55 -9.54 11.34 -15.09
N LEU A 56 -9.42 12.35 -14.23
CA LEU A 56 -10.55 12.92 -13.49
C LEU A 56 -11.49 13.73 -14.40
N GLY A 57 -11.02 14.19 -15.55
CA GLY A 57 -11.86 14.84 -16.56
C GLY A 57 -12.85 13.90 -17.28
N ASN A 58 -12.83 12.59 -16.99
CA ASN A 58 -13.73 11.62 -17.59
C ASN A 58 -14.18 10.58 -16.56
N ASP A 59 -15.49 10.53 -16.28
CA ASP A 59 -16.09 9.65 -15.27
C ASP A 59 -15.75 8.18 -15.48
N THR A 60 -15.87 7.68 -16.71
CA THR A 60 -15.57 6.29 -17.05
C THR A 60 -14.10 5.97 -16.76
N ARG A 61 -13.18 6.82 -17.22
CA ARG A 61 -11.74 6.63 -16.98
C ARG A 61 -11.40 6.68 -15.50
N CYS A 62 -12.00 7.61 -14.76
CA CYS A 62 -11.82 7.71 -13.31
C CYS A 62 -12.29 6.44 -12.61
N TYR A 63 -13.49 5.94 -12.94
CA TYR A 63 -14.01 4.73 -12.33
C TYR A 63 -13.17 3.49 -12.72
N GLU A 64 -12.75 3.39 -13.98
CA GLU A 64 -11.90 2.30 -14.44
C GLU A 64 -10.55 2.27 -13.73
N ASN A 65 -9.90 3.41 -13.51
CA ASN A 65 -8.55 3.47 -12.93
C ASN A 65 -8.55 3.54 -11.39
N PHE A 66 -9.57 4.16 -10.79
CA PHE A 66 -9.60 4.49 -9.35
C PHE A 66 -10.80 3.89 -8.60
N ARG A 67 -11.71 3.18 -9.29
CA ARG A 67 -12.91 2.51 -8.72
C ARG A 67 -13.88 3.45 -8.02
N MET A 68 -13.87 4.72 -8.40
CA MET A 68 -14.80 5.72 -7.88
C MET A 68 -15.00 6.84 -8.89
N ASN A 69 -16.10 7.56 -8.75
CA ASN A 69 -16.39 8.73 -9.58
C ASN A 69 -15.50 9.93 -9.19
N PRO A 70 -15.25 10.90 -10.09
CA PRO A 70 -14.36 12.02 -9.81
C PRO A 70 -14.74 12.84 -8.57
N HIS A 71 -16.03 13.10 -8.35
CA HIS A 71 -16.48 13.83 -7.16
C HIS A 71 -16.18 13.07 -5.86
N VAL A 72 -16.30 11.73 -5.86
CA VAL A 72 -15.95 10.88 -4.70
C VAL A 72 -14.44 10.91 -4.46
N PHE A 73 -13.65 10.90 -5.54
CA PHE A 73 -12.20 11.03 -5.46
C PHE A 73 -11.77 12.36 -4.81
N HIS A 74 -12.37 13.48 -5.24
CA HIS A 74 -12.10 14.78 -4.63
C HIS A 74 -12.54 14.83 -3.16
N ASN A 75 -13.71 14.28 -2.84
CA ASN A 75 -14.17 14.15 -1.45
C ASN A 75 -13.19 13.34 -0.58
N LEU A 76 -12.61 12.26 -1.11
CA LEU A 76 -11.58 11.50 -0.41
C LEU A 76 -10.31 12.35 -0.18
N CYS A 77 -9.85 13.07 -1.19
CA CYS A 77 -8.69 13.96 -1.08
C CYS A 77 -8.91 15.03 -0.01
N ASP A 78 -10.08 15.66 0.01
CA ASP A 78 -10.43 16.69 0.97
C ASP A 78 -10.61 16.14 2.39
N THR A 79 -11.17 14.93 2.51
CA THR A 79 -11.25 14.21 3.79
C THR A 79 -9.87 13.93 4.37
N LEU A 80 -8.93 13.45 3.54
CA LEU A 80 -7.55 13.20 3.95
C LEU A 80 -6.79 14.48 4.31
N ARG A 81 -7.10 15.60 3.64
CA ARG A 81 -6.59 16.91 4.04
C ARG A 81 -7.14 17.34 5.40
N ALA A 82 -8.45 17.31 5.56
CA ALA A 82 -9.10 17.83 6.75
C ALA A 82 -8.77 17.01 8.01
N ASN A 83 -8.80 15.68 7.90
CA ASN A 83 -8.76 14.78 9.05
C ASN A 83 -7.39 14.14 9.29
N CYS A 84 -6.59 13.93 8.24
CA CYS A 84 -5.31 13.22 8.34
C CYS A 84 -4.09 14.15 8.18
N GLY A 85 -4.31 15.44 7.93
CA GLY A 85 -3.21 16.41 7.75
C GLY A 85 -2.37 16.19 6.49
N ILE A 86 -2.86 15.40 5.52
CA ILE A 86 -2.12 15.13 4.27
C ILE A 86 -2.15 16.40 3.42
N ARG A 87 -0.97 16.82 2.93
CA ARG A 87 -0.78 18.06 2.18
C ARG A 87 0.09 17.82 0.96
N ASN A 88 0.05 18.77 0.04
CA ASN A 88 0.96 18.78 -1.09
C ASN A 88 2.42 18.78 -0.59
N SER A 89 3.27 18.01 -1.25
CA SER A 89 4.68 17.93 -0.91
C SER A 89 5.43 19.19 -1.37
N ARG A 90 6.56 19.48 -0.71
CA ARG A 90 7.45 20.60 -1.07
C ARG A 90 7.98 20.52 -2.51
N ASN A 91 8.03 19.31 -3.08
CA ASN A 91 8.47 19.08 -4.46
C ASN A 91 7.34 19.20 -5.50
N GLY A 92 6.15 19.67 -5.11
CA GLY A 92 5.03 19.93 -6.03
C GLY A 92 4.09 18.74 -6.28
N MET A 93 4.29 17.59 -5.63
CA MET A 93 3.36 16.46 -5.70
C MET A 93 2.06 16.80 -4.95
N THR A 94 0.93 16.67 -5.63
CA THR A 94 -0.40 16.99 -5.07
C THR A 94 -0.98 15.83 -4.28
N VAL A 95 -1.95 16.10 -3.39
CA VAL A 95 -2.69 15.04 -2.68
C VAL A 95 -3.42 14.14 -3.68
N GLU A 96 -3.99 14.69 -4.75
CA GLU A 96 -4.66 13.93 -5.80
C GLU A 96 -3.69 12.96 -6.47
N GLU A 97 -2.46 13.39 -6.75
CA GLU A 97 -1.43 12.51 -7.29
C GLU A 97 -1.06 11.39 -6.31
N MET A 98 -0.98 11.71 -5.01
CA MET A 98 -0.72 10.71 -3.97
C MET A 98 -1.84 9.67 -3.86
N VAL A 99 -3.10 10.14 -3.84
CA VAL A 99 -4.29 9.30 -3.76
C VAL A 99 -4.43 8.47 -5.04
N GLY A 100 -4.19 9.04 -6.22
CA GLY A 100 -4.24 8.31 -7.48
C GLY A 100 -3.18 7.22 -7.58
N MET A 101 -1.94 7.48 -7.10
CA MET A 101 -0.92 6.43 -6.99
C MET A 101 -1.36 5.27 -6.09
N PHE A 102 -1.94 5.59 -4.92
CA PHE A 102 -2.45 4.60 -3.99
C PHE A 102 -3.61 3.79 -4.60
N LEU A 103 -4.62 4.47 -5.15
CA LEU A 103 -5.81 3.84 -5.72
C LEU A 103 -5.46 2.94 -6.90
N MET A 104 -4.57 3.36 -7.79
CA MET A 104 -4.15 2.53 -8.93
C MET A 104 -3.47 1.22 -8.49
N VAL A 105 -2.79 1.22 -7.33
CA VAL A 105 -2.23 -0.01 -6.75
C VAL A 105 -3.33 -0.92 -6.20
N VAL A 106 -4.22 -0.40 -5.37
CA VAL A 106 -5.24 -1.24 -4.70
C VAL A 106 -6.40 -1.65 -5.62
N ALA A 107 -6.72 -0.85 -6.64
CA ALA A 107 -7.82 -1.11 -7.58
C ALA A 107 -7.53 -2.26 -8.58
N HIS A 108 -6.25 -2.51 -8.84
CA HIS A 108 -5.80 -3.40 -9.93
C HIS A 108 -4.65 -4.32 -9.54
N SER A 109 -4.23 -4.32 -8.27
CA SER A 109 -3.00 -5.02 -7.83
C SER A 109 -1.77 -4.60 -8.65
N THR A 110 -1.68 -3.31 -8.99
CA THR A 110 -0.65 -2.80 -9.90
C THR A 110 0.73 -2.84 -9.26
N ARG A 111 1.72 -3.34 -10.01
CA ARG A 111 3.13 -3.35 -9.59
C ARG A 111 3.65 -1.93 -9.41
N LEU A 112 4.40 -1.69 -8.33
CA LEU A 112 4.99 -0.38 -8.03
C LEU A 112 5.83 0.20 -9.18
N ALA A 113 6.51 -0.65 -9.96
CA ALA A 113 7.30 -0.21 -11.11
C ALA A 113 6.44 0.48 -12.19
N VAL A 114 5.23 -0.02 -12.42
CA VAL A 114 4.27 0.54 -13.39
C VAL A 114 3.73 1.88 -12.88
N VAL A 115 3.39 1.95 -11.60
CA VAL A 115 2.94 3.22 -10.97
C VAL A 115 4.05 4.26 -11.00
N ALA A 116 5.27 3.85 -10.67
CA ALA A 116 6.44 4.71 -10.68
C ALA A 116 6.73 5.24 -12.09
N GLU A 117 6.55 4.42 -13.13
CA GLU A 117 6.65 4.86 -14.52
C GLU A 117 5.51 5.81 -14.89
N ARG A 118 4.26 5.47 -14.58
CA ARG A 118 3.10 6.31 -14.92
C ARG A 118 3.18 7.71 -14.32
N PHE A 119 3.55 7.80 -13.04
CA PHE A 119 3.56 9.04 -12.28
C PHE A 119 4.93 9.73 -12.26
N GLN A 120 5.95 9.12 -12.89
CA GLN A 120 7.31 9.66 -12.99
C GLN A 120 7.95 9.93 -11.62
N HIS A 121 7.78 8.98 -10.69
CA HIS A 121 8.44 8.98 -9.38
C HIS A 121 9.34 7.76 -9.23
N SER A 122 10.26 7.82 -8.26
CA SER A 122 11.04 6.65 -7.87
C SER A 122 10.15 5.62 -7.15
N LYS A 123 10.53 4.34 -7.19
CA LYS A 123 9.76 3.27 -6.50
C LYS A 123 9.69 3.50 -4.99
N GLU A 124 10.74 4.06 -4.41
CA GLU A 124 10.84 4.42 -2.99
C GLU A 124 9.83 5.50 -2.65
N THR A 125 9.67 6.50 -3.52
CA THR A 125 8.69 7.57 -3.35
C THR A 125 7.26 7.03 -3.44
N VAL A 126 6.95 6.22 -4.46
CA VAL A 126 5.64 5.57 -4.59
C VAL A 126 5.33 4.72 -3.35
N SER A 127 6.29 3.90 -2.90
CA SER A 127 6.11 3.07 -1.69
C SER A 127 5.83 3.91 -0.44
N ARG A 128 6.55 5.03 -0.26
CA ARG A 128 6.32 5.96 0.85
C ARG A 128 4.92 6.57 0.79
N VAL A 129 4.51 7.04 -0.38
CA VAL A 129 3.18 7.62 -0.59
C VAL A 129 2.08 6.63 -0.28
N ILE A 130 2.17 5.39 -0.78
CA ILE A 130 1.18 4.34 -0.52
C ILE A 130 1.02 4.13 0.98
N LYS A 131 2.12 4.07 1.74
CA LYS A 131 2.08 3.93 3.21
C LYS A 131 1.40 5.13 3.87
N VAL A 132 1.74 6.36 3.46
CA VAL A 132 1.13 7.59 4.00
C VAL A 132 -0.38 7.61 3.77
N ILE A 133 -0.82 7.32 2.55
CA ILE A 133 -2.26 7.30 2.22
C ILE A 133 -2.97 6.14 2.93
N ALA A 134 -2.37 4.95 2.98
CA ALA A 134 -2.93 3.80 3.70
C ALA A 134 -3.11 4.09 5.20
N HIS A 135 -2.11 4.68 5.85
CA HIS A 135 -2.22 5.10 7.25
C HIS A 135 -3.27 6.19 7.45
N GLY A 136 -3.37 7.15 6.53
CA GLY A 136 -4.42 8.17 6.54
C GLY A 136 -5.81 7.53 6.48
N ILE A 137 -6.08 6.68 5.49
CA ILE A 137 -7.36 5.98 5.35
C ILE A 137 -7.65 5.10 6.58
N HIS A 138 -6.66 4.37 7.08
CA HIS A 138 -6.82 3.55 8.28
C HIS A 138 -7.20 4.39 9.51
N SER A 139 -6.64 5.61 9.66
CA SER A 139 -7.00 6.51 10.76
C SER A 139 -8.46 6.99 10.72
N LEU A 140 -9.10 6.93 9.55
CA LEU A 140 -10.52 7.27 9.37
C LEU A 140 -11.46 6.10 9.68
N SER A 141 -10.94 4.89 9.88
CA SER A 141 -11.75 3.67 10.05
C SER A 141 -12.83 3.82 11.12
N SER A 142 -12.47 4.31 12.31
CA SER A 142 -13.43 4.50 13.43
C SER A 142 -14.49 5.58 13.16
N MET A 143 -14.23 6.51 12.24
CA MET A 143 -15.20 7.53 11.84
C MET A 143 -16.29 6.94 10.93
N TYR A 144 -15.92 6.01 10.04
CA TYR A 144 -16.81 5.50 9.00
C TYR A 144 -17.35 4.09 9.30
N ILE A 145 -16.53 3.20 9.84
CA ILE A 145 -16.87 1.83 10.24
C ILE A 145 -17.34 1.90 11.68
N ARG A 146 -18.61 2.23 11.83
CA ARG A 146 -19.27 2.31 13.13
C ARG A 146 -20.67 1.73 13.02
N ARG A 147 -21.16 1.28 14.16
CA ARG A 147 -22.52 0.79 14.29
C ARG A 147 -23.51 1.85 13.82
N ARG A 148 -24.35 1.49 12.86
CA ARG A 148 -25.51 2.29 12.44
C ARG A 148 -26.74 1.60 13.00
N ASN A 149 -27.25 2.12 14.10
CA ASN A 149 -28.53 1.67 14.61
C ASN A 149 -29.61 2.34 13.78
N ALA A 150 -30.33 1.55 13.02
CA ALA A 150 -31.56 1.96 12.40
C ALA A 150 -32.70 1.23 13.09
N ASP A 151 -33.84 1.91 13.19
CA ASP A 151 -35.13 1.25 13.39
C ASP A 151 -35.32 0.13 12.35
N VAL A 152 -36.31 -0.73 12.57
CA VAL A 152 -36.61 -1.83 11.64
C VAL A 152 -36.70 -1.28 10.21
N GLN A 153 -35.95 -1.86 9.28
CA GLN A 153 -35.88 -1.34 7.92
C GLN A 153 -37.26 -1.33 7.24
N PRO A 154 -37.63 -0.28 6.49
CA PRO A 154 -38.93 -0.21 5.81
C PRO A 154 -39.25 -1.43 4.94
N GLU A 155 -38.23 -1.99 4.27
CA GLU A 155 -38.33 -3.19 3.44
C GLU A 155 -38.68 -4.43 4.26
N ILE A 156 -38.18 -4.52 5.50
CA ILE A 156 -38.53 -5.59 6.43
C ILE A 156 -39.94 -5.37 6.97
N GLN A 157 -40.25 -4.17 7.46
CA GLN A 157 -41.57 -3.85 8.04
C GLN A 157 -42.72 -4.07 7.05
N SER A 158 -42.54 -3.69 5.80
CA SER A 158 -43.56 -3.80 4.75
C SER A 158 -43.74 -5.23 4.22
N CYS A 159 -42.82 -6.14 4.51
CA CYS A 159 -42.84 -7.50 3.98
C CYS A 159 -43.35 -8.50 5.02
N ARG A 160 -44.58 -9.01 4.83
CA ARG A 160 -45.19 -10.03 5.70
C ARG A 160 -44.37 -11.33 5.81
N LYS A 161 -43.49 -11.61 4.84
CA LYS A 161 -42.59 -12.78 4.89
C LYS A 161 -41.41 -12.55 5.83
N TRP A 162 -40.96 -11.30 5.99
CA TRP A 162 -39.77 -10.96 6.75
C TRP A 162 -40.11 -10.44 8.15
N TYR A 163 -41.21 -9.70 8.30
CA TYR A 163 -41.70 -9.27 9.60
C TYR A 163 -42.61 -10.35 10.24
N PRO A 164 -42.44 -10.67 11.54
CA PRO A 164 -41.50 -10.09 12.51
C PRO A 164 -40.12 -10.78 12.58
N PHE A 165 -39.89 -11.84 11.81
CA PHE A 165 -38.68 -12.70 11.93
C PHE A 165 -37.34 -11.96 11.83
N PHE A 166 -37.28 -10.90 11.02
CA PHE A 166 -36.09 -10.08 10.81
C PHE A 166 -36.22 -8.68 11.42
N GLN A 167 -37.14 -8.45 12.34
CA GLN A 167 -37.38 -7.10 12.89
C GLN A 167 -36.13 -6.48 13.55
N ASN A 168 -35.24 -7.31 14.12
CA ASN A 168 -33.99 -6.87 14.73
C ASN A 168 -32.77 -7.04 13.81
N CYS A 169 -32.98 -7.32 12.51
CA CYS A 169 -31.90 -7.44 11.56
C CYS A 169 -31.28 -6.06 11.31
N ILE A 170 -29.97 -5.94 11.56
CA ILE A 170 -29.22 -4.69 11.39
C ILE A 170 -28.37 -4.69 10.11
N GLY A 171 -28.29 -5.83 9.41
CA GLY A 171 -27.40 -5.98 8.27
C GLY A 171 -27.03 -7.43 7.94
N ALA A 172 -26.00 -7.57 7.11
CA ALA A 172 -25.41 -8.86 6.74
C ALA A 172 -23.98 -8.96 7.28
N ILE A 173 -23.52 -10.19 7.52
CA ILE A 173 -22.14 -10.50 7.92
C ILE A 173 -21.64 -11.66 7.07
N ASP A 174 -20.42 -11.55 6.55
CA ASP A 174 -19.80 -12.61 5.75
C ASP A 174 -18.27 -12.57 5.83
N GLY A 175 -17.65 -13.71 5.56
CA GLY A 175 -16.20 -13.88 5.47
C GLY A 175 -15.71 -13.64 4.04
N THR A 176 -14.52 -13.06 3.89
CA THR A 176 -13.86 -12.90 2.59
C THR A 176 -12.36 -13.08 2.70
N HIS A 177 -11.76 -13.66 1.66
CA HIS A 177 -10.32 -13.89 1.61
C HIS A 177 -9.61 -12.78 0.83
N VAL A 178 -8.62 -12.16 1.47
CA VAL A 178 -7.74 -11.16 0.85
C VAL A 178 -6.33 -11.74 0.74
N CYS A 179 -5.68 -11.61 -0.40
CA CYS A 179 -4.30 -12.09 -0.58
C CYS A 179 -3.36 -11.54 0.50
N ALA A 180 -2.53 -12.41 1.07
CA ALA A 180 -1.62 -12.05 2.16
C ALA A 180 -0.16 -12.29 1.79
N CYS A 181 0.72 -11.41 2.27
CA CYS A 181 2.16 -11.62 2.27
C CYS A 181 2.63 -11.88 3.70
N VAL A 182 2.96 -13.14 3.99
CA VAL A 182 3.40 -13.57 5.33
C VAL A 182 4.74 -14.33 5.28
N PRO A 183 5.52 -14.31 6.37
CA PRO A 183 6.76 -15.07 6.48
C PRO A 183 6.57 -16.57 6.23
N SER A 184 7.57 -17.23 5.66
CA SER A 184 7.53 -18.67 5.34
C SER A 184 7.16 -19.55 6.54
N SER A 185 7.58 -19.15 7.75
CA SER A 185 7.33 -19.89 8.99
C SER A 185 5.85 -20.03 9.34
N VAL A 186 5.00 -19.08 8.92
CA VAL A 186 3.56 -19.06 9.25
C VAL A 186 2.66 -19.32 8.05
N ARG A 187 3.22 -19.41 6.83
CA ARG A 187 2.44 -19.59 5.57
C ARG A 187 1.46 -20.76 5.62
N GLY A 188 1.78 -21.83 6.33
CA GLY A 188 0.89 -23.00 6.45
C GLY A 188 -0.49 -22.63 6.98
N ALA A 189 -0.56 -21.76 8.00
CA ALA A 189 -1.82 -21.32 8.58
C ALA A 189 -2.60 -20.37 7.64
N TYR A 190 -1.89 -19.62 6.80
CA TYR A 190 -2.50 -18.65 5.87
C TYR A 190 -2.95 -19.28 4.55
N ARG A 191 -2.88 -20.59 4.40
CA ARG A 191 -3.43 -21.29 3.22
C ARG A 191 -4.93 -21.43 3.35
N ASP A 192 -5.65 -20.93 2.36
CA ASP A 192 -7.07 -21.21 2.23
C ASP A 192 -7.36 -22.58 1.59
N ARG A 193 -8.65 -22.88 1.41
CA ARG A 193 -9.13 -24.11 0.78
C ARG A 193 -8.68 -24.30 -0.67
N ASN A 194 -8.26 -23.23 -1.34
CA ASN A 194 -7.76 -23.23 -2.71
C ASN A 194 -6.22 -23.30 -2.77
N ASN A 195 -5.55 -23.47 -1.62
CA ASN A 195 -4.10 -23.42 -1.45
C ASN A 195 -3.47 -22.05 -1.77
N GLU A 196 -4.24 -20.97 -1.75
CA GLU A 196 -3.73 -19.61 -1.88
C GLU A 196 -3.36 -19.04 -0.50
N ILE A 197 -2.38 -18.13 -0.47
CA ILE A 197 -1.98 -17.46 0.78
C ILE A 197 -2.86 -16.23 0.98
N THR A 198 -3.79 -16.32 1.93
CA THR A 198 -4.80 -15.30 2.19
C THR A 198 -4.97 -15.03 3.69
N GLN A 199 -5.52 -13.86 3.99
CA GLN A 199 -6.11 -13.51 5.27
C GLN A 199 -7.62 -13.61 5.13
N ASN A 200 -8.27 -14.27 6.09
CA ASN A 200 -9.72 -14.22 6.18
C ASN A 200 -10.11 -12.90 6.90
N VAL A 201 -11.09 -12.20 6.34
CA VAL A 201 -11.64 -10.95 6.82
C VAL A 201 -13.13 -11.14 7.02
N LEU A 202 -13.60 -10.96 8.25
CA LEU A 202 -15.03 -10.96 8.54
C LEU A 202 -15.53 -9.51 8.50
N ALA A 203 -16.54 -9.24 7.71
CA ALA A 203 -17.12 -7.90 7.61
C ALA A 203 -18.63 -7.95 7.76
N ALA A 204 -19.17 -6.97 8.48
CA ALA A 204 -20.60 -6.71 8.56
C ALA A 204 -20.94 -5.39 7.86
N CYS A 205 -22.06 -5.36 7.17
CA CYS A 205 -22.58 -4.17 6.51
C CYS A 205 -24.05 -3.92 6.84
N SER A 206 -24.44 -2.66 6.90
CA SER A 206 -25.84 -2.24 7.04
C SER A 206 -26.61 -2.46 5.75
N HIS A 207 -27.93 -2.28 5.79
CA HIS A 207 -28.81 -2.31 4.62
C HIS A 207 -28.45 -1.30 3.52
N ASP A 208 -27.85 -0.15 3.90
CA ASP A 208 -27.28 0.82 2.95
C ASP A 208 -25.97 0.37 2.28
N MET A 209 -25.59 -0.90 2.42
CA MET A 209 -24.32 -1.49 1.93
C MET A 209 -23.05 -0.84 2.50
N MET A 210 -23.14 -0.27 3.69
CA MET A 210 -22.02 0.38 4.36
C MET A 210 -21.45 -0.51 5.44
N PHE A 211 -20.13 -0.67 5.49
CA PHE A 211 -19.48 -1.44 6.55
C PHE A 211 -19.75 -0.83 7.93
N THR A 212 -20.20 -1.67 8.85
CA THR A 212 -20.46 -1.31 10.26
C THR A 212 -19.44 -1.96 11.19
N TYR A 213 -18.78 -3.02 10.73
CA TYR A 213 -17.76 -3.75 11.48
C TYR A 213 -16.86 -4.53 10.52
N VAL A 214 -15.56 -4.56 10.79
CA VAL A 214 -14.57 -5.31 10.01
C VAL A 214 -13.52 -5.87 10.95
N VAL A 215 -13.25 -7.17 10.86
CA VAL A 215 -12.18 -7.87 11.56
C VAL A 215 -11.21 -8.41 10.54
N THR A 216 -9.94 -8.05 10.69
CA THR A 216 -8.86 -8.46 9.80
C THR A 216 -7.78 -9.21 10.57
N GLY A 217 -6.88 -9.89 9.86
CA GLY A 217 -5.67 -10.49 10.44
C GLY A 217 -5.81 -11.96 10.81
N TRP A 218 -6.95 -12.58 10.53
CA TRP A 218 -7.13 -14.02 10.67
C TRP A 218 -6.40 -14.77 9.56
N GLU A 219 -5.91 -15.96 9.91
CA GLU A 219 -5.24 -16.80 8.95
C GLU A 219 -6.23 -17.31 7.89
N GLY A 220 -5.77 -17.49 6.64
CA GLY A 220 -6.60 -18.00 5.54
C GLY A 220 -7.20 -19.40 5.77
N SER A 221 -6.68 -20.19 6.72
CA SER A 221 -7.29 -21.46 7.11
C SER A 221 -8.40 -21.32 8.15
N ALA A 222 -8.57 -20.14 8.75
CA ALA A 222 -9.57 -19.92 9.79
C ALA A 222 -10.99 -19.96 9.20
N HIS A 223 -11.85 -20.78 9.80
CA HIS A 223 -13.27 -20.84 9.46
C HIS A 223 -14.01 -19.59 9.95
N ASP A 224 -14.96 -19.10 9.16
CA ASP A 224 -15.78 -17.93 9.50
C ASP A 224 -16.48 -18.07 10.85
N SER A 225 -16.94 -19.27 11.21
CA SER A 225 -17.56 -19.54 12.51
C SER A 225 -16.62 -19.29 13.69
N ARG A 226 -15.32 -19.58 13.54
CA ARG A 226 -14.30 -19.30 14.56
C ARG A 226 -14.07 -17.80 14.69
N ILE A 227 -13.95 -17.12 13.56
CA ILE A 227 -13.76 -15.66 13.52
C ILE A 227 -14.95 -14.94 14.13
N LEU A 228 -16.16 -15.39 13.79
CA LEU A 228 -17.41 -14.87 14.35
C LEU A 228 -17.49 -15.09 15.85
N SER A 229 -17.15 -16.29 16.34
CA SER A 229 -17.17 -16.60 17.77
C SER A 229 -16.20 -15.73 18.57
N ASP A 230 -15.01 -15.46 18.03
CA ASP A 230 -14.02 -14.57 18.67
C ASP A 230 -14.49 -13.11 18.61
N ALA A 231 -14.92 -12.66 17.43
CA ALA A 231 -15.44 -11.31 17.22
C ALA A 231 -16.62 -10.98 18.15
N ALA A 232 -17.52 -11.94 18.38
CA ALA A 232 -18.68 -11.77 19.26
C ALA A 232 -18.31 -11.53 20.74
N THR A 233 -17.05 -11.78 21.14
CA THR A 233 -16.56 -11.44 22.49
C THR A 233 -16.13 -9.98 22.64
N LEU A 234 -15.98 -9.26 21.52
CA LEU A 234 -15.48 -7.88 21.51
C LEU A 234 -16.62 -6.89 21.74
N GLU A 235 -16.38 -5.84 22.54
CA GLU A 235 -17.36 -4.81 22.88
C GLU A 235 -17.91 -4.07 21.64
N LEU A 236 -17.08 -3.93 20.60
CA LEU A 236 -17.44 -3.25 19.36
C LEU A 236 -18.25 -4.12 18.39
N PHE A 237 -18.50 -5.39 18.72
CA PHE A 237 -19.25 -6.28 17.84
C PHE A 237 -20.70 -5.78 17.67
N PRO A 238 -21.21 -5.69 16.43
CA PRO A 238 -22.54 -5.17 16.16
C PRO A 238 -23.61 -6.23 16.44
N ALA A 239 -23.79 -6.64 17.70
CA ALA A 239 -24.88 -7.54 18.07
C ALA A 239 -26.23 -6.79 18.03
N PRO A 240 -27.28 -7.33 17.38
CA PRO A 240 -28.61 -6.70 17.40
C PRO A 240 -29.11 -6.51 18.84
N TYR A 241 -29.88 -5.44 19.08
CA TYR A 241 -30.49 -5.23 20.40
C TYR A 241 -31.76 -6.08 20.52
N GLY A 242 -31.82 -6.90 21.57
CA GLY A 242 -32.92 -7.84 21.84
C GLY A 242 -32.36 -9.11 22.48
N GLU A 243 -33.03 -9.61 23.51
CA GLU A 243 -32.64 -10.75 24.36
C GLU A 243 -32.13 -11.99 23.59
#